data_AF-A0AAD9UWM0-F1
#
_entry.id   AF-A0AAD9UWM0-F1
#
_cell.length_a   1.000
_cell.length_b   1.000
_cell.length_c   1.000
_cell.angle_alpha   90.00
_cell.angle_beta   90.00
_cell.angle_gamma   90.00
#
_symmetry.space_group_name_H-M   'P 1'
#
loop_
_entity.id
_entity.type
_entity.pdbx_description
1 polymer ?
#
loop_
_entity_poly.entity_id
_entity_poly.type
_entity_poly.pdbx_seq_one_letter_code
_entity_poly.pdbx_strand_id
1 'polypeptide(L)'
;MERRLKSVEHSFLAVMEQFLQTVELMDSTVLIPMKLIDLPVKEIMPPAKGDSTRDALLQNNMNMRAFYFMVKAMRIKLSLGYGANEDSSVPLEREIQDSCLRLNQLALVARYIKASALSFGLSNELPSFQEFQNRVQFNSEKCLLGALKKFADEVESLEKSVLFPCLLKDHSVSEQMPAFNEDVKTLSDVFSLLKKLRAELLSGSPNFELPDSKLQQKLSELSQTFVEYTVMARNLTARYEEEVRCF
;
A
#
# COMPACT_ATOMS: atom_id res chain seq x y z
N MET A 1 14.05 -2.78 -18.12
CA MET A 1 13.68 -4.20 -17.86
C MET A 1 13.15 -4.24 -16.43
N GLU A 2 11.85 -4.04 -16.25
CA GLU A 2 11.23 -4.01 -14.91
C GLU A 2 11.30 -5.42 -14.31
N ARG A 3 11.99 -5.55 -13.17
CA ARG A 3 11.96 -6.79 -12.40
C ARG A 3 10.55 -6.93 -11.83
N ARG A 4 9.76 -7.86 -12.36
CA ARG A 4 8.48 -8.23 -11.75
C ARG A 4 8.76 -8.86 -10.39
N LEU A 5 8.37 -8.17 -9.31
CA LEU A 5 8.30 -8.74 -7.97
C LEU A 5 7.39 -9.97 -8.04
N LYS A 6 7.90 -11.15 -7.66
CA LYS A 6 7.07 -12.36 -7.52
C LYS A 6 6.27 -12.21 -6.22
N SER A 7 5.01 -11.79 -6.32
CA SER A 7 4.08 -11.70 -5.19
C SER A 7 3.26 -12.99 -5.06
N VAL A 8 2.99 -13.41 -3.82
CA VAL A 8 2.06 -14.52 -3.53
C VAL A 8 0.62 -14.01 -3.60
N GLU A 9 -0.34 -14.84 -4.02
CA GLU A 9 -1.74 -14.48 -4.27
C GLU A 9 -2.47 -13.80 -3.09
N HIS A 10 -1.97 -13.93 -1.86
CA HIS A 10 -2.53 -13.33 -0.65
C HIS A 10 -1.71 -12.18 -0.05
N SER A 11 -0.64 -11.75 -0.72
CA SER A 11 0.13 -10.58 -0.28
C SER A 11 -0.65 -9.29 -0.53
N PHE A 12 -0.40 -8.25 0.28
CA PHE A 12 -1.04 -6.95 0.09
C PHE A 12 -0.81 -6.39 -1.32
N LEU A 13 0.41 -6.55 -1.85
CA LEU A 13 0.73 -6.14 -3.21
C LEU A 13 -0.12 -6.89 -4.24
N ALA A 14 -0.25 -8.21 -4.11
CA ALA A 14 -1.07 -9.01 -5.03
C ALA A 14 -2.56 -8.65 -4.95
N VAL A 15 -3.10 -8.43 -3.75
CA VAL A 15 -4.48 -8.00 -3.54
C VAL A 15 -4.74 -6.66 -4.25
N MET A 16 -3.85 -5.69 -4.06
CA MET A 16 -3.97 -4.39 -4.70
C MET A 16 -3.80 -4.49 -6.23
N GLU A 17 -2.84 -5.26 -6.75
CA GLU A 17 -2.67 -5.46 -8.19
C GLU A 17 -3.89 -6.16 -8.81
N GLN A 18 -4.47 -7.14 -8.13
CA GLN A 18 -5.69 -7.82 -8.56
C GLN A 18 -6.89 -6.87 -8.58
N PHE A 19 -7.02 -6.01 -7.58
CA PHE A 19 -8.04 -4.95 -7.57
C PHE A 19 -7.88 -4.01 -8.78
N LEU A 20 -6.68 -3.48 -9.00
CA LEU A 20 -6.41 -2.56 -10.11
C LEU A 20 -6.71 -3.18 -11.48
N GLN A 21 -6.30 -4.43 -11.70
CA GLN A 21 -6.58 -5.17 -12.93
C GLN A 21 -8.08 -5.43 -13.12
N THR A 22 -8.78 -5.79 -12.04
CA THR A 22 -10.22 -6.06 -12.08
C THR A 22 -11.01 -4.79 -12.40
N VAL A 23 -10.64 -3.66 -11.80
CA VAL A 23 -11.29 -2.37 -12.09
C VAL A 23 -10.98 -1.89 -13.50
N GLU A 24 -9.77 -2.13 -14.02
CA GLU A 24 -9.47 -1.83 -15.43
C GLU A 24 -10.33 -2.66 -16.39
N LEU A 25 -10.48 -3.96 -16.13
CA LEU A 25 -11.37 -4.80 -16.92
C LEU A 25 -12.81 -4.28 -16.87
N MET A 26 -13.32 -3.98 -15.67
CA MET A 26 -14.64 -3.38 -15.49
C MET A 26 -14.80 -2.09 -16.30
N ASP A 27 -13.80 -1.19 -16.26
CA ASP A 27 -13.83 0.07 -17.01
C ASP A 27 -13.83 -0.14 -18.52
N SER A 28 -13.11 -1.15 -19.00
CA SER A 28 -13.10 -1.52 -20.42
C SER A 28 -14.41 -2.18 -20.89
N THR A 29 -15.15 -2.83 -19.99
CA THR A 29 -16.42 -3.51 -20.30
C THR A 29 -17.62 -2.56 -20.20
N VAL A 30 -17.66 -1.69 -19.18
CA VAL A 30 -18.81 -0.80 -18.92
C VAL A 30 -18.78 0.41 -19.86
N LEU A 31 -19.28 0.23 -21.07
CA LEU A 31 -19.33 1.28 -22.09
C LEU A 31 -20.42 2.34 -21.84
N ILE A 32 -21.53 1.96 -21.21
CA ILE A 32 -22.67 2.85 -20.94
C ILE A 32 -23.01 2.78 -19.44
N PRO A 33 -22.28 3.51 -18.57
CA PRO A 33 -22.51 3.49 -17.12
C PRO A 33 -23.94 3.87 -16.69
N MET A 34 -24.70 4.55 -17.55
CA MET A 34 -26.10 4.92 -17.27
C MET A 34 -27.02 3.71 -17.11
N LYS A 35 -26.70 2.55 -17.70
CA LYS A 35 -27.47 1.31 -17.51
C LYS A 35 -27.43 0.79 -16.06
N LEU A 36 -26.51 1.31 -15.24
CA LEU A 36 -26.31 0.90 -13.85
C LEU A 36 -27.00 1.83 -12.82
N ILE A 37 -27.75 2.85 -13.26
CA ILE A 37 -28.26 3.90 -12.36
C ILE A 37 -29.39 3.42 -11.44
N ASP A 38 -30.24 2.52 -11.93
CA ASP A 38 -31.39 2.01 -11.18
C ASP A 38 -31.07 0.69 -10.45
N LEU A 39 -29.86 0.16 -10.64
CA LEU A 39 -29.41 -1.07 -10.01
C LEU A 39 -28.77 -0.80 -8.65
N PRO A 40 -29.26 -1.41 -7.56
CA PRO A 40 -28.74 -1.16 -6.23
C PRO A 40 -27.43 -1.93 -5.98
N VAL A 41 -26.45 -1.29 -5.33
CA VAL A 41 -25.15 -1.92 -5.03
C VAL A 41 -25.27 -3.19 -4.19
N LYS A 42 -26.34 -3.32 -3.38
CA LYS A 42 -26.58 -4.52 -2.56
C LYS A 42 -26.62 -5.83 -3.35
N GLU A 43 -26.98 -5.78 -4.64
CA GLU A 43 -27.03 -6.97 -5.50
C GLU A 43 -25.64 -7.49 -5.88
N ILE A 44 -24.61 -6.64 -5.85
CA ILE A 44 -23.23 -7.01 -6.18
C ILE A 44 -22.35 -7.21 -4.93
N MET A 45 -22.89 -6.97 -3.74
CA MET A 45 -22.17 -7.15 -2.48
C MET A 45 -21.86 -8.64 -2.22
N PRO A 46 -20.68 -8.97 -1.67
CA PRO A 46 -20.40 -10.33 -1.23
C PRO A 46 -21.42 -10.79 -0.16
N PRO A 47 -21.74 -12.10 -0.12
CA PRO A 47 -22.66 -12.64 0.88
C PRO A 47 -22.16 -12.32 2.30
N ALA A 48 -23.08 -11.93 3.17
CA ALA A 48 -22.75 -11.52 4.53
C ALA A 48 -22.04 -12.67 5.27
N LYS A 49 -20.76 -12.49 5.57
CA LYS A 49 -20.14 -13.16 6.72
C LYS A 49 -20.55 -12.34 7.95
N GLY A 50 -21.09 -13.01 8.97
CA GLY A 50 -21.76 -12.37 10.12
C GLY A 50 -20.97 -11.19 10.73
N ASP A 51 -21.71 -10.21 11.25
CA ASP A 51 -21.23 -9.02 11.96
C ASP A 51 -20.24 -8.11 11.21
N SER A 52 -20.50 -7.84 9.93
CA SER A 52 -19.76 -6.80 9.21
C SER A 52 -20.32 -5.40 9.53
N THR A 53 -19.50 -4.59 10.20
CA THR A 53 -19.47 -3.12 10.10
C THR A 53 -19.19 -2.74 8.64
N ARG A 54 -20.18 -2.98 7.78
CA ARG A 54 -20.12 -2.69 6.34
C ARG A 54 -19.87 -1.21 6.18
N ASP A 55 -18.91 -0.86 5.33
CA ASP A 55 -18.52 0.51 4.97
C ASP A 55 -19.72 1.47 5.06
N ALA A 56 -19.66 2.45 5.96
CA ALA A 56 -20.71 3.48 6.08
C ALA A 56 -20.95 4.19 4.73
N LEU A 57 -19.95 4.16 3.83
CA LEU A 57 -20.02 4.62 2.44
C LEU A 57 -20.97 3.79 1.56
N LEU A 58 -21.04 2.47 1.74
CA LEU A 58 -21.90 1.58 0.94
C LEU A 58 -23.34 1.49 1.48
N GLN A 59 -23.55 1.82 2.76
CA GLN A 59 -24.87 1.77 3.41
C GLN A 59 -25.85 2.85 2.91
N ASN A 60 -25.34 3.93 2.29
CA ASN A 60 -26.15 5.04 1.80
C ASN A 60 -26.73 4.77 0.40
N ASN A 61 -27.67 3.81 0.26
CA ASN A 61 -28.46 3.57 -0.97
C ASN A 61 -27.70 3.79 -2.29
N MET A 62 -26.43 3.36 -2.34
CA MET A 62 -25.57 3.62 -3.49
C MET A 62 -26.06 2.76 -4.66
N ASN A 63 -26.14 3.34 -5.85
CA ASN A 63 -26.40 2.59 -7.08
C ASN A 63 -25.09 2.12 -7.73
N MET A 64 -25.18 1.08 -8.57
CA MET A 64 -24.01 0.46 -9.19
C MET A 64 -23.22 1.46 -10.04
N ARG A 65 -23.87 2.47 -10.62
CA ARG A 65 -23.20 3.57 -11.33
C ARG A 65 -22.29 4.38 -10.41
N ALA A 66 -22.78 4.78 -9.25
CA ALA A 66 -22.00 5.53 -8.27
C ALA A 66 -20.82 4.70 -7.75
N PHE A 67 -21.05 3.40 -7.48
CA PHE A 67 -19.98 2.49 -7.11
C PHE A 67 -18.93 2.36 -8.22
N TYR A 68 -19.33 2.18 -9.48
CA TYR A 68 -18.44 2.12 -10.64
C TYR A 68 -17.51 3.35 -10.71
N PHE A 69 -18.05 4.56 -10.59
CA PHE A 69 -17.23 5.78 -10.60
C PHE A 69 -16.32 5.90 -9.38
N MET A 70 -16.79 5.47 -8.20
CA MET A 70 -16.00 5.44 -6.98
C MET A 70 -14.77 4.53 -7.14
N VAL A 71 -14.95 3.27 -7.54
CA VAL A 71 -13.81 2.34 -7.70
C VAL A 71 -12.90 2.73 -8.86
N LYS A 72 -13.44 3.33 -9.94
CA LYS A 72 -12.63 3.89 -11.03
C LYS A 72 -11.73 5.02 -10.55
N ALA A 73 -12.28 5.97 -9.78
CA ALA A 73 -11.50 7.06 -9.19
C ALA A 73 -10.43 6.52 -8.23
N MET A 74 -10.77 5.50 -7.42
CA MET A 74 -9.85 4.85 -6.49
C MET A 74 -8.68 4.18 -7.22
N ARG A 75 -8.95 3.44 -8.31
CA ARG A 75 -7.90 2.85 -9.14
C ARG A 75 -6.92 3.90 -9.65
N ILE A 76 -7.43 5.04 -10.13
CA ILE A 76 -6.60 6.16 -10.59
C ILE A 76 -5.72 6.67 -9.44
N LYS A 77 -6.29 6.93 -8.27
CA LYS A 77 -5.56 7.41 -7.08
C LYS A 77 -4.48 6.44 -6.62
N LEU A 78 -4.76 5.14 -6.63
CA LEU A 78 -3.79 4.10 -6.26
C LEU A 78 -2.65 3.96 -7.26
N SER A 79 -2.88 4.28 -8.53
CA SER A 79 -1.90 4.11 -9.62
C SER A 79 -1.10 5.38 -9.92
N LEU A 80 -1.75 6.54 -9.90
CA LEU A 80 -1.18 7.84 -10.29
C LEU A 80 -0.99 8.81 -9.12
N GLY A 81 -1.63 8.52 -7.98
CA GLY A 81 -1.57 9.34 -6.78
C GLY A 81 -2.69 10.38 -6.72
N TYR A 82 -2.63 11.20 -5.69
CA TYR A 82 -3.55 12.31 -5.46
C TYR A 82 -3.07 13.59 -6.15
N GLY A 83 -4.00 14.49 -6.45
CA GLY A 83 -3.68 15.83 -6.90
C GLY A 83 -2.86 16.59 -5.86
N ALA A 84 -2.03 17.54 -6.31
CA ALA A 84 -1.32 18.42 -5.38
C ALA A 84 -2.37 19.21 -4.56
N ASN A 85 -2.32 19.08 -3.23
CA ASN A 85 -3.23 19.69 -2.25
C ASN A 85 -4.62 19.03 -2.10
N GLU A 86 -4.80 17.79 -2.55
CA GLU A 86 -6.01 17.02 -2.22
C GLU A 86 -5.87 16.37 -0.82
N ASP A 87 -6.16 17.13 0.23
CA ASP A 87 -6.44 16.52 1.54
C ASP A 87 -7.82 15.88 1.48
N SER A 88 -7.86 14.54 1.43
CA SER A 88 -9.13 13.86 1.27
C SER A 88 -9.95 13.91 2.55
N SER A 89 -11.21 14.34 2.45
CA SER A 89 -12.14 14.20 3.58
C SER A 89 -12.61 12.75 3.78
N VAL A 90 -12.38 11.85 2.81
CA VAL A 90 -12.84 10.46 2.82
C VAL A 90 -11.87 9.59 3.65
N PRO A 91 -12.34 8.85 4.68
CA PRO A 91 -11.48 8.07 5.57
C PRO A 91 -10.54 7.10 4.85
N LEU A 92 -11.08 6.31 3.92
CA LEU A 92 -10.33 5.35 3.11
C LEU A 92 -9.22 6.01 2.28
N GLU A 93 -9.47 7.20 1.76
CA GLU A 93 -8.48 7.93 0.98
C GLU A 93 -7.35 8.47 1.86
N ARG A 94 -7.67 8.94 3.07
CA ARG A 94 -6.64 9.32 4.06
C ARG A 94 -5.78 8.13 4.47
N GLU A 95 -6.37 6.96 4.67
CA GLU A 95 -5.61 5.73 4.97
C GLU A 95 -4.63 5.37 3.86
N ILE A 96 -5.03 5.52 2.59
CA ILE A 96 -4.16 5.34 1.42
C ILE A 96 -3.02 6.37 1.45
N GLN A 97 -3.32 7.65 1.70
CA GLN A 97 -2.32 8.72 1.75
C GLN A 97 -1.31 8.53 2.88
N ASP A 98 -1.79 8.23 4.09
CA ASP A 98 -0.97 7.97 5.26
C ASP A 98 -0.07 6.75 5.06
N SER A 99 -0.60 5.67 4.49
CA SER A 99 0.16 4.47 4.16
C SER A 99 1.26 4.79 3.13
N CYS A 100 0.94 5.59 2.11
CA CYS A 100 1.90 6.04 1.11
C CYS A 100 3.03 6.89 1.72
N LEU A 101 2.69 7.84 2.60
CA LEU A 101 3.65 8.66 3.33
C LEU A 101 4.57 7.80 4.19
N ARG A 102 4.00 6.86 4.95
CA ARG A 102 4.76 5.98 5.85
C ARG A 102 5.72 5.08 5.06
N LEU A 103 5.29 4.50 3.94
CA LEU A 103 6.16 3.69 3.10
C LEU A 103 7.32 4.50 2.49
N ASN A 104 7.07 5.73 2.07
CA ASN A 104 8.12 6.64 1.60
C ASN A 104 9.15 6.95 2.71
N GLN A 105 8.69 7.21 3.94
CA GLN A 105 9.58 7.42 5.08
C GLN A 105 10.45 6.18 5.36
N LEU A 106 9.85 4.99 5.38
CA LEU A 106 10.57 3.73 5.63
C LEU A 106 11.56 3.40 4.50
N ALA A 107 11.21 3.72 3.25
CA ALA A 107 12.12 3.59 2.11
C ALA A 107 13.33 4.54 2.22
N LEU A 108 13.12 5.77 2.69
CA LEU A 108 14.21 6.70 2.97
C LEU A 108 15.11 6.19 4.10
N VAL A 109 14.53 5.63 5.17
CA VAL A 109 15.28 4.99 6.26
C VAL A 109 16.09 3.79 5.76
N ALA A 110 15.53 2.96 4.88
CA ALA A 110 16.27 1.86 4.27
C ALA A 110 17.51 2.37 3.52
N ARG A 111 17.36 3.46 2.77
CA ARG A 111 18.44 4.09 2.03
C ARG A 111 19.49 4.71 2.96
N TYR A 112 19.06 5.31 4.08
CA TYR A 112 19.96 5.81 5.12
C TYR A 112 20.81 4.68 5.72
N ILE A 113 20.18 3.60 6.20
CA ILE A 113 20.90 2.46 6.80
C ILE A 113 21.87 1.86 5.78
N LYS A 114 21.49 1.78 4.51
CA LYS A 114 22.37 1.31 3.43
C LYS A 114 23.60 2.19 3.30
N ALA A 115 23.43 3.51 3.26
CA ALA A 115 24.54 4.44 3.17
C ALA A 115 25.46 4.33 4.39
N SER A 116 24.87 4.26 5.59
CA SER A 116 25.60 4.08 6.84
C SER A 116 26.41 2.79 6.87
N ALA A 117 25.83 1.69 6.40
CA ALA A 117 26.50 0.40 6.33
C ALA A 117 27.71 0.40 5.40
N LEU A 118 27.64 1.15 4.29
CA LEU A 118 28.75 1.31 3.35
C LEU A 118 29.86 2.22 3.89
N SER A 119 29.54 3.15 4.80
CA SER A 119 30.52 4.07 5.40
C SER A 119 31.30 3.50 6.58
N PHE A 120 30.86 2.40 7.20
CA PHE A 120 31.57 1.81 8.37
C PHE A 120 33.01 1.39 8.08
N GLY A 121 33.39 1.20 6.81
CA GLY A 121 34.78 0.95 6.41
C GLY A 121 35.63 2.20 6.15
N LEU A 122 35.04 3.41 6.18
CA LEU A 122 35.66 4.66 5.72
C LEU A 122 35.71 5.76 6.79
N SER A 123 34.73 5.82 7.71
CA SER A 123 34.70 6.78 8.81
C SER A 123 33.95 6.23 10.02
N ASN A 124 34.37 6.60 11.23
CA ASN A 124 33.70 6.22 12.48
C ASN A 124 32.45 7.06 12.79
N GLU A 125 32.25 8.18 12.09
CA GLU A 125 31.09 9.05 12.27
C GLU A 125 30.11 8.87 11.12
N LEU A 126 28.86 8.55 11.47
CA LEU A 126 27.74 8.55 10.54
C LEU A 126 27.11 9.95 10.50
N PRO A 127 26.70 10.44 9.32
CA PRO A 127 25.90 11.66 9.25
C PRO A 127 24.57 11.45 9.98
N SER A 128 24.04 12.51 10.57
CA SER A 128 22.70 12.45 11.18
C SER A 128 21.63 12.15 10.12
N PHE A 129 20.47 11.63 10.54
CA PHE A 129 19.38 11.32 9.61
C PHE A 129 18.91 12.57 8.85
N GLN A 130 18.84 13.72 9.53
CA GLN A 130 18.46 14.99 8.91
C GLN A 130 19.51 15.49 7.91
N GLU A 131 20.81 15.37 8.24
CA GLU A 131 21.88 15.71 7.30
C GLU A 131 21.85 14.84 6.05
N PHE A 132 21.62 13.54 6.23
CA PHE A 132 21.44 12.61 5.13
C PHE A 132 20.24 12.99 4.25
N GLN A 133 19.10 13.27 4.87
CA GLN A 133 17.88 13.65 4.16
C GLN A 133 18.07 14.93 3.34
N ASN A 134 18.80 15.92 3.86
CA ASN A 134 19.09 17.17 3.16
C ASN A 134 20.06 17.00 1.98
N ARG A 135 20.96 16.01 2.05
CA ARG A 135 21.96 15.75 1.01
C ARG A 135 21.46 14.82 -0.09
N VAL A 136 20.49 13.96 0.21
CA VAL A 136 20.03 12.92 -0.71
C VAL A 136 18.79 13.36 -1.47
N GLN A 137 18.85 13.28 -2.79
CA GLN A 137 17.67 13.39 -3.63
C GLN A 137 16.83 12.11 -3.48
N PHE A 138 15.77 12.21 -2.68
CA PHE A 138 14.77 11.16 -2.50
C PHE A 138 13.43 11.61 -3.07
N ASN A 139 13.09 11.10 -4.26
CA ASN A 139 11.83 11.43 -4.93
C ASN A 139 10.68 10.62 -4.34
N SER A 140 9.93 11.14 -3.39
CA SER A 140 8.79 10.44 -2.81
C SER A 140 7.76 10.06 -3.87
N GLU A 141 7.24 8.83 -3.76
CA GLU A 141 6.17 8.34 -4.62
C GLU A 141 4.85 8.99 -4.23
N LYS A 142 4.03 9.31 -5.24
CA LYS A 142 2.73 9.96 -5.04
C LYS A 142 1.57 8.98 -4.85
N CYS A 143 1.78 7.73 -5.25
CA CYS A 143 0.77 6.68 -5.25
C CYS A 143 1.19 5.51 -4.35
N LEU A 144 0.21 4.81 -3.76
CA LEU A 144 0.47 3.72 -2.84
C LEU A 144 1.20 2.56 -3.53
N LEU A 145 0.82 2.22 -4.77
CA LEU A 145 1.50 1.18 -5.55
C LEU A 145 2.97 1.52 -5.80
N GLY A 146 3.27 2.76 -6.18
CA GLY A 146 4.63 3.25 -6.37
C GLY A 146 5.42 3.19 -5.07
N ALA A 147 4.84 3.69 -3.97
CA ALA A 147 5.48 3.71 -2.66
C ALA A 147 5.82 2.30 -2.15
N LEU A 148 4.92 1.33 -2.34
CA LEU A 148 5.17 -0.08 -2.01
C LEU A 148 6.33 -0.67 -2.81
N LYS A 149 6.34 -0.47 -4.14
CA LYS A 149 7.39 -0.99 -5.02
C LYS A 149 8.74 -0.37 -4.66
N LYS A 150 8.77 0.95 -4.49
CA LYS A 150 9.98 1.67 -4.10
C LYS A 150 10.50 1.23 -2.73
N PHE A 151 9.61 1.06 -1.76
CA PHE A 151 9.97 0.52 -0.44
C PHE A 151 10.60 -0.88 -0.56
N ALA A 152 9.95 -1.79 -1.28
CA ALA A 152 10.44 -3.14 -1.49
C ALA A 152 11.82 -3.16 -2.18
N ASP A 153 12.03 -2.30 -3.17
CA ASP A 153 13.29 -2.18 -3.90
C ASP A 153 14.42 -1.60 -3.04
N GLU A 154 14.15 -0.56 -2.25
CA GLU A 154 15.14 0.04 -1.34
C GLU A 154 15.54 -0.94 -0.23
N VAL A 155 14.59 -1.68 0.34
CA VAL A 155 14.90 -2.71 1.36
C VAL A 155 15.64 -3.90 0.73
N GLU A 156 15.29 -4.34 -0.48
CA GLU A 156 16.07 -5.35 -1.19
C GLU A 156 17.51 -4.89 -1.44
N SER A 157 17.68 -3.63 -1.86
CA SER A 157 19.00 -3.06 -2.08
C SER A 157 19.80 -2.95 -0.78
N LEU A 158 19.14 -2.59 0.31
CA LEU A 158 19.72 -2.56 1.65
C LEU A 158 20.20 -3.95 2.06
N GLU A 159 19.35 -4.97 1.97
CA GLU A 159 19.70 -6.37 2.27
C GLU A 159 20.94 -6.85 1.52
N LYS A 160 21.08 -6.46 0.26
CA LYS A 160 22.24 -6.81 -0.59
C LYS A 160 23.52 -6.05 -0.21
N SER A 161 23.40 -4.89 0.43
CA SER A 161 24.54 -4.01 0.74
C SER A 161 25.07 -4.21 2.16
N VAL A 162 24.20 -4.59 3.10
CA VAL A 162 24.58 -4.81 4.51
C VAL A 162 25.16 -6.22 4.68
N LEU A 163 26.47 -6.35 4.45
CA LEU A 163 27.17 -7.64 4.62
C LEU A 163 27.36 -8.03 6.09
N PHE A 164 27.47 -7.03 6.98
CA PHE A 164 27.72 -7.23 8.42
C PHE A 164 26.68 -6.47 9.25
N PRO A 165 25.45 -7.00 9.41
CA PRO A 165 24.39 -6.35 10.19
C PRO A 165 24.75 -6.09 11.66
N CYS A 166 25.72 -6.83 12.22
CA CYS A 166 26.20 -6.63 13.58
C CYS A 166 26.75 -5.22 13.84
N LEU A 167 27.34 -4.56 12.83
CA LEU A 167 27.87 -3.19 12.95
C LEU A 167 26.77 -2.14 13.19
N LEU A 168 25.52 -2.47 12.85
CA LEU A 168 24.37 -1.60 13.09
C LEU A 168 23.90 -1.60 14.56
N LYS A 169 24.38 -2.54 15.38
CA LYS A 169 23.99 -2.63 16.80
C LYS A 169 24.56 -1.50 17.64
N ASP A 170 25.71 -0.98 17.25
CA ASP A 170 26.41 0.08 17.98
C ASP A 170 25.81 1.47 17.74
N HIS A 171 24.78 1.55 16.87
CA HIS A 171 24.16 2.78 16.43
C HIS A 171 22.69 2.83 16.86
N SER A 172 22.37 3.76 17.77
CA SER A 172 21.01 3.99 18.25
C SER A 172 20.14 4.67 17.19
N VAL A 173 18.83 4.44 17.27
CA VAL A 173 17.83 5.21 16.53
C VAL A 173 17.84 6.64 17.04
N SER A 174 17.96 7.61 16.12
CA SER A 174 17.92 9.04 16.44
C SER A 174 16.48 9.55 16.55
N GLU A 175 16.24 10.55 17.41
CA GLU A 175 14.95 11.27 17.48
C GLU A 175 14.55 11.94 16.16
N GLN A 176 15.50 12.16 15.26
CA GLN A 176 15.26 12.71 13.92
C GLN A 176 14.67 11.68 12.95
N MET A 177 14.74 10.39 13.27
CA MET A 177 14.18 9.32 12.44
C MET A 177 12.66 9.23 12.61
N PRO A 178 11.93 8.63 11.64
CA PRO A 178 10.52 8.36 11.82
C PRO A 178 10.27 7.56 13.11
N ALA A 179 9.17 7.85 13.80
CA ALA A 179 8.84 7.16 15.04
C ALA A 179 8.71 5.64 14.81
N PHE A 180 9.30 4.86 15.71
CA PHE A 180 9.18 3.41 15.81
C PHE A 180 8.62 3.03 17.18
N ASN A 181 8.25 1.76 17.34
CA ASN A 181 7.82 1.23 18.64
C ASN A 181 8.98 1.21 19.65
N GLU A 182 8.65 1.17 20.94
CA GLU A 182 9.63 1.26 22.05
C GLU A 182 10.67 0.11 22.08
N ASP A 183 10.37 -1.00 21.43
CA ASP A 183 11.26 -2.15 21.28
C ASP A 183 12.37 -1.93 20.22
N VAL A 184 12.23 -0.93 19.35
CA VAL A 184 13.18 -0.61 18.28
C VAL A 184 14.18 0.44 18.77
N LYS A 185 15.38 0.00 19.17
CA LYS A 185 16.38 0.89 19.80
C LYS A 185 17.60 1.15 18.93
N THR A 186 17.96 0.22 18.07
CA THR A 186 19.19 0.27 17.24
C THR A 186 18.87 0.24 15.75
N LEU A 187 19.83 0.67 14.91
CA LEU A 187 19.72 0.52 13.45
C LEU A 187 19.64 -0.95 13.01
N SER A 188 20.17 -1.88 13.82
CA SER A 188 20.02 -3.31 13.59
C SER A 188 18.57 -3.78 13.79
N ASP A 189 17.87 -3.21 14.78
CA ASP A 189 16.44 -3.49 15.01
C ASP A 189 15.61 -2.96 13.85
N VAL A 190 15.89 -1.72 13.40
CA VAL A 190 15.24 -1.12 12.22
C VAL A 190 15.53 -1.95 10.96
N PHE A 191 16.77 -2.38 10.72
CA PHE A 191 17.10 -3.25 9.59
C PHE A 191 16.27 -4.54 9.59
N SER A 192 16.15 -5.18 10.76
CA SER A 192 15.34 -6.39 10.93
C SER A 192 13.84 -6.12 10.72
N LEU A 193 13.35 -4.97 11.21
CA LEU A 193 11.99 -4.48 11.04
C LEU A 193 11.64 -4.34 9.55
N LEU A 194 12.48 -3.62 8.80
CA LEU A 194 12.27 -3.34 7.38
C LEU A 194 12.25 -4.62 6.54
N LYS A 195 13.14 -5.58 6.85
CA LYS A 195 13.16 -6.90 6.20
C LYS A 195 11.88 -7.68 6.43
N LYS A 196 11.42 -7.76 7.68
CA LYS A 196 10.15 -8.42 8.02
C LYS A 196 8.98 -7.77 7.30
N LEU A 197 8.91 -6.44 7.33
CA LEU A 197 7.87 -5.67 6.65
C LEU A 197 7.87 -5.94 5.12
N ARG A 198 9.03 -5.91 4.47
CA ARG A 198 9.14 -6.26 3.04
C ARG A 198 8.68 -7.68 2.76
N ALA A 199 9.08 -8.64 3.58
CA ALA A 199 8.65 -10.03 3.42
C ALA A 199 7.12 -10.12 3.49
N GLU A 200 6.50 -9.61 4.56
CA GLU A 200 5.04 -9.66 4.75
C GLU A 200 4.25 -9.00 3.60
N LEU A 201 4.70 -7.84 3.12
CA LEU A 201 4.06 -7.13 2.01
C LEU A 201 4.10 -7.91 0.68
N LEU A 202 5.06 -8.82 0.50
CA LEU A 202 5.30 -9.55 -0.75
C LEU A 202 4.90 -11.03 -0.70
N SER A 203 5.10 -11.70 0.44
CA SER A 203 4.88 -13.13 0.59
C SER A 203 3.52 -13.50 1.17
N GLY A 204 2.79 -12.54 1.77
CA GLY A 204 1.42 -12.74 2.28
C GLY A 204 1.33 -13.86 3.32
N SER A 205 1.60 -13.55 4.59
CA SER A 205 1.27 -14.47 5.67
C SER A 205 -0.24 -14.42 5.97
N PRO A 206 -0.91 -15.56 6.23
CA PRO A 206 -2.28 -15.56 6.77
C PRO A 206 -2.37 -14.89 8.15
N ASN A 207 -1.24 -14.79 8.87
CA ASN A 207 -1.09 -14.04 10.12
C ASN A 207 -0.21 -12.82 9.83
N PHE A 208 -0.76 -11.86 9.10
CA PHE A 208 -0.11 -10.60 8.76
C PHE A 208 0.25 -9.84 10.03
N GLU A 209 1.49 -10.01 10.51
CA GLU A 209 2.04 -9.30 11.68
C GLU A 209 3.14 -8.37 11.20
N LEU A 210 2.80 -7.10 11.00
CA LEU A 210 3.82 -6.10 10.76
C LEU A 210 4.32 -5.58 12.11
N PRO A 211 5.63 -5.43 12.26
CA PRO A 211 6.16 -4.89 13.49
C PRO A 211 5.89 -3.37 13.66
N ASP A 212 5.31 -2.69 12.66
CA ASP A 212 4.65 -1.38 12.81
C ASP A 212 3.14 -1.60 12.91
N SER A 213 2.60 -1.58 14.13
CA SER A 213 1.19 -1.93 14.40
C SER A 213 0.19 -0.98 13.75
N LYS A 214 0.55 0.31 13.62
CA LYS A 214 -0.29 1.31 12.96
C LYS A 214 -0.33 1.08 11.45
N LEU A 215 0.83 0.82 10.84
CA LEU A 215 0.89 0.46 9.42
C LEU A 215 0.22 -0.89 9.17
N GLN A 216 0.39 -1.86 10.06
CA GLN A 216 -0.27 -3.17 10.00
C GLN A 216 -1.78 -3.00 9.92
N GLN A 217 -2.35 -2.26 10.88
CA GLN A 217 -3.79 -2.06 10.95
C GLN A 217 -4.33 -1.44 9.66
N LYS A 218 -3.72 -0.32 9.22
CA LYS A 218 -4.13 0.38 8.00
C LYS A 218 -4.04 -0.51 6.76
N LEU A 219 -2.94 -1.25 6.59
CA LEU A 219 -2.76 -2.10 5.41
C LEU A 219 -3.69 -3.32 5.44
N SER A 220 -3.98 -3.87 6.61
CA SER A 220 -4.97 -4.95 6.77
C SER A 220 -6.38 -4.48 6.41
N GLU A 221 -6.78 -3.30 6.91
CA GLU A 221 -8.08 -2.68 6.59
C GLU A 221 -8.19 -2.44 5.07
N LEU A 222 -7.18 -1.80 4.46
CA LEU A 222 -7.10 -1.60 3.02
C LEU A 222 -7.13 -2.91 2.23
N SER A 223 -6.43 -3.95 2.72
CA SER A 223 -6.42 -5.26 2.06
C SER A 223 -7.81 -5.86 2.01
N GLN A 224 -8.54 -5.83 3.12
CA GLN A 224 -9.89 -6.34 3.21
C GLN A 224 -10.84 -5.56 2.29
N THR A 225 -10.75 -4.22 2.30
CA THR A 225 -11.54 -3.36 1.40
C THR A 225 -11.27 -3.68 -0.08
N PHE A 226 -10.01 -3.84 -0.48
CA PHE A 226 -9.68 -4.17 -1.87
C PHE A 226 -10.14 -5.57 -2.28
N VAL A 227 -10.10 -6.56 -1.38
CA VAL A 227 -10.68 -7.88 -1.65
C VAL A 227 -12.18 -7.76 -1.90
N GLU A 228 -12.91 -7.03 -1.04
CA GLU A 228 -14.35 -6.84 -1.19
C GLU A 228 -14.70 -6.09 -2.46
N TYR A 229 -14.01 -4.98 -2.74
CA TYR A 229 -14.26 -4.18 -3.93
C TYR A 229 -13.87 -4.91 -5.21
N THR A 230 -12.89 -5.81 -5.16
CA THR A 230 -12.56 -6.71 -6.29
C THR A 230 -13.73 -7.63 -6.60
N VAL A 231 -14.32 -8.26 -5.58
CA VAL A 231 -15.52 -9.12 -5.78
C VAL A 231 -16.68 -8.30 -6.33
N MET A 232 -16.94 -7.13 -5.75
CA MET A 232 -18.02 -6.25 -6.21
C MET A 232 -17.82 -5.75 -7.64
N ALA A 233 -16.59 -5.41 -8.05
CA ALA A 233 -16.28 -5.00 -9.42
C ALA A 233 -16.49 -6.13 -10.43
N ARG A 234 -16.14 -7.38 -10.07
CA ARG A 234 -16.45 -8.57 -10.90
C ARG A 234 -17.95 -8.77 -11.04
N ASN A 235 -18.68 -8.71 -9.93
CA ASN A 235 -20.13 -8.87 -9.92
C ASN A 235 -20.83 -7.77 -10.73
N LEU A 236 -20.37 -6.51 -10.61
CA LEU A 236 -20.86 -5.40 -11.42
C LEU A 236 -20.61 -5.63 -12.91
N THR A 237 -19.43 -6.10 -13.28
CA THR A 237 -19.08 -6.41 -14.68
C THR A 237 -20.03 -7.48 -15.24
N ALA A 238 -20.23 -8.58 -14.50
CA ALA A 238 -21.15 -9.64 -14.91
C ALA A 238 -22.59 -9.14 -15.03
N ARG A 239 -23.06 -8.34 -14.06
CA ARG A 239 -24.41 -7.76 -14.07
C ARG A 239 -24.61 -6.81 -15.26
N TYR A 240 -23.61 -5.99 -15.59
CA TYR A 240 -23.65 -5.10 -16.74
C TYR A 240 -23.77 -5.89 -18.06
N GLU A 241 -23.02 -6.99 -18.20
CA GLU A 241 -23.11 -7.83 -19.40
C GLU A 241 -24.50 -8.45 -19.58
N GLU A 242 -25.17 -8.87 -18.49
CA GLU A 242 -26.55 -9.33 -18.52
C GLU A 242 -27.50 -8.22 -19.01
N GLU A 243 -27.37 -7.03 -18.43
CA GLU A 243 -28.22 -5.87 -18.80
C GLU A 243 -28.07 -5.45 -20.26
N VAL A 244 -26.86 -5.57 -20.83
CA VAL A 244 -26.61 -5.21 -22.23
C VAL A 244 -27.00 -6.33 -23.19
N ARG A 245 -26.92 -7.61 -22.79
CA ARG A 245 -27.37 -8.76 -23.61
C ARG A 245 -28.89 -8.90 -23.69
N CYS A 246 -29.63 -8.29 -22.78
CA CYS A 246 -31.10 -8.29 -22.77
C CYS A 246 -31.74 -7.27 -23.74
N PHE A 247 -30.95 -6.58 -24.57
CA PHE A 247 -31.39 -5.71 -25.66
C PHE A 247 -30.94 -6.25 -27.01
#